data_AF-A0A9Q1CR66-F1
#
_entry.id   AF-A0A9Q1CR66-F1
#
_cell.length_a   1.000
_cell.length_b   1.000
_cell.length_c   1.000
_cell.angle_alpha   90.00
_cell.angle_beta   90.00
_cell.angle_gamma   90.00
#
_symmetry.space_group_name_H-M   'P 1'
#
loop_
_entity.id
_entity.type
_entity.pdbx_description
1 polymer ?
#
loop_
_entity_poly.entity_id
_entity_poly.type
_entity_poly.pdbx_seq_one_letter_code
_entity_poly.pdbx_strand_id
1 'polypeptide(L)'
;MIFEDQKSVFKLNVGLGFFLRNIETCELRYYYASNNSKLFSEPFLIRNTSTLEHFNEALLAQDLLEHARLQRPNSKWVVESITNVTYFVYKIPDHPIGCVTIDLPDFVKSNKALVTLERNRNTGERYQDNLCLFRCLALYRGFSPKSLEKETKKLCTEYFRQDPNNFSGIPLKDLSKFEDMFKVNVVVYELIKHDGNVGDSTTDEMKDSKVCDSAGATTTARLVRRSLERYGNTLYVNLSGNHFSYISNIKMYTRSYLCSKCQKLWKDSNALLKHEMNCEGKGSKHKFPGGTKNSF
;
A
#
# COMPACT_ATOMS: atom_id res chain seq x y z
N MET A 1 2.03 -7.61 11.38
CA MET A 1 1.37 -6.60 12.24
C MET A 1 0.36 -5.82 11.39
N ILE A 2 -0.81 -5.38 11.88
CA ILE A 2 -1.89 -4.79 11.03
C ILE A 2 -1.39 -3.70 10.07
N PHE A 3 -0.43 -2.89 10.51
CA PHE A 3 0.20 -1.83 9.71
C PHE A 3 1.02 -2.35 8.54
N GLU A 4 1.81 -3.41 8.73
CA GLU A 4 2.65 -4.01 7.68
C GLU A 4 1.80 -4.63 6.56
N ASP A 5 0.58 -5.04 6.89
CA ASP A 5 -0.38 -5.58 5.92
C ASP A 5 -1.08 -4.48 5.11
N GLN A 6 -1.00 -3.21 5.52
CA GLN A 6 -1.64 -2.09 4.82
C GLN A 6 -0.71 -1.44 3.79
N LYS A 7 -1.13 -1.47 2.52
CA LYS A 7 -0.35 -0.99 1.37
C LYS A 7 -0.58 0.48 1.01
N SER A 8 -1.58 1.11 1.62
CA SER A 8 -2.01 2.48 1.33
C SER A 8 -2.42 3.17 2.61
N VAL A 9 -2.64 4.49 2.54
CA VAL A 9 -3.24 5.25 3.64
C VAL A 9 -4.60 4.66 4.03
N PHE A 10 -4.84 4.55 5.33
CA PHE A 10 -6.07 3.98 5.89
C PHE A 10 -6.46 4.72 7.17
N LYS A 11 -7.70 4.56 7.62
CA LYS A 11 -8.09 5.00 8.97
C LYS A 11 -8.17 3.80 9.92
N LEU A 12 -7.83 4.01 11.18
CA LEU A 12 -7.79 3.00 12.21
C LEU A 12 -8.62 3.44 13.42
N ASN A 13 -9.41 2.52 13.96
CA ASN A 13 -10.07 2.68 15.26
C ASN A 13 -10.06 1.35 16.00
N VAL A 14 -10.47 1.35 17.26
CA VAL A 14 -10.44 0.21 18.16
C VAL A 14 -11.78 0.06 18.86
N GLY A 15 -12.17 -1.16 19.17
CA GLY A 15 -13.23 -1.46 20.13
C GLY A 15 -12.82 -2.61 21.04
N LEU A 16 -13.45 -2.68 22.21
CA LEU A 16 -13.14 -3.69 23.23
C LEU A 16 -14.21 -4.77 23.25
N GLY A 17 -13.77 -6.02 23.38
CA GLY A 17 -14.63 -7.13 23.81
C GLY A 17 -14.36 -7.45 25.28
N PHE A 18 -15.42 -7.61 26.08
CA PHE A 18 -15.31 -7.83 27.52
C PHE A 18 -16.53 -8.56 28.09
N PHE A 19 -16.36 -9.19 29.25
CA PHE A 19 -17.45 -9.77 30.02
C PHE A 19 -17.91 -8.82 31.11
N LEU A 20 -19.23 -8.72 31.26
CA LEU A 20 -19.88 -8.16 32.44
C LEU A 20 -20.40 -9.32 33.31
N ARG A 21 -20.30 -9.16 34.63
CA ARG A 21 -20.93 -10.06 35.61
C ARG A 21 -21.98 -9.30 36.40
N ASN A 22 -23.16 -9.91 36.56
CA ASN A 22 -24.16 -9.42 37.49
C ASN A 22 -23.79 -9.84 38.92
N ILE A 23 -23.75 -8.89 39.86
CA ILE A 23 -23.32 -9.17 41.24
C ILE A 23 -24.36 -9.92 42.07
N GLU A 24 -25.65 -9.88 41.69
CA GLU A 24 -26.74 -10.54 42.42
C GLU A 24 -26.98 -11.96 41.90
N THR A 25 -26.96 -12.14 40.58
CA THR A 25 -27.31 -13.43 39.93
C THR A 25 -26.08 -14.24 39.52
N CYS A 26 -24.88 -13.65 39.56
CA CYS A 26 -23.65 -14.20 38.98
C CYS A 26 -23.72 -14.47 37.46
N GLU A 27 -24.73 -13.97 36.76
CA GLU A 27 -24.86 -14.10 35.30
C GLU A 27 -23.71 -13.36 34.58
N LEU A 28 -23.16 -14.01 33.54
CA LEU A 28 -22.17 -13.42 32.65
C LEU A 28 -22.81 -12.96 31.35
N ARG A 29 -22.41 -11.78 30.87
CA ARG A 29 -22.81 -11.24 29.57
C ARG A 29 -21.60 -10.79 28.79
N TYR A 30 -21.44 -11.32 27.59
CA TYR A 30 -20.39 -10.86 26.68
C TYR A 30 -20.82 -9.59 25.95
N TYR A 31 -19.93 -8.59 25.92
CA TYR A 31 -20.09 -7.39 25.13
C TYR A 31 -19.07 -7.43 24.00
N TYR A 32 -19.55 -7.40 22.76
CA TYR A 32 -18.70 -7.43 21.58
C TYR A 32 -18.40 -6.02 21.07
N ALA A 33 -17.21 -5.84 20.50
CA ALA A 33 -16.86 -4.60 19.83
C ALA A 33 -17.73 -4.42 18.57
N SER A 34 -18.61 -3.43 18.58
CA SER A 34 -19.47 -3.05 17.46
C SER A 34 -19.09 -1.67 16.90
N ASN A 35 -19.72 -1.28 15.79
CA ASN A 35 -19.48 0.04 15.20
C ASN A 35 -19.81 1.22 16.14
N ASN A 36 -20.65 0.99 17.16
CA ASN A 36 -21.12 2.02 18.09
C ASN A 36 -20.36 1.99 19.42
N SER A 37 -19.50 1.00 19.65
CA SER A 37 -18.70 0.84 20.87
C SER A 37 -17.21 1.04 20.57
N LYS A 38 -16.91 1.99 19.69
CA LYS A 38 -15.54 2.38 19.34
C LYS A 38 -14.94 3.17 20.48
N LEU A 39 -13.67 2.94 20.74
CA LEU A 39 -12.91 3.59 21.79
C LEU A 39 -12.74 5.09 21.49
N PHE A 40 -12.43 5.42 20.24
CA PHE A 40 -12.30 6.79 19.77
C PHE A 40 -13.54 7.23 19.01
N SER A 41 -13.98 8.47 19.25
CA SER A 41 -15.11 9.09 18.53
C SER A 41 -14.87 9.15 17.03
N GLU A 42 -13.64 9.47 16.62
CA GLU A 42 -13.21 9.47 15.23
C GLU A 42 -12.03 8.52 14.99
N PRO A 43 -11.96 7.87 13.82
CA PRO A 43 -10.84 7.00 13.47
C PRO A 43 -9.59 7.83 13.09
N PHE A 44 -8.42 7.37 13.53
CA PHE A 44 -7.12 7.98 13.24
C PHE A 44 -6.69 7.72 11.80
N LEU A 45 -6.15 8.73 11.12
CA LEU A 45 -5.62 8.59 9.77
C LEU A 45 -4.15 8.13 9.81
N ILE A 46 -3.90 6.91 9.37
CA ILE A 46 -2.57 6.30 9.36
C ILE A 46 -1.94 6.43 7.98
N ARG A 47 -0.84 7.18 7.90
CA ARG A 47 -0.11 7.47 6.65
C ARG A 47 1.33 6.94 6.65
N ASN A 48 1.94 6.86 7.83
CA ASN A 48 3.32 6.49 8.07
C ASN A 48 3.49 5.94 9.50
N THR A 49 4.69 5.50 9.85
CA THR A 49 5.00 4.95 11.18
C THR A 49 4.73 5.94 12.31
N SER A 50 5.10 7.22 12.16
CA SER A 50 4.84 8.25 13.18
C SER A 50 3.35 8.44 13.47
N THR A 51 2.48 8.43 12.46
CA THR A 51 1.02 8.51 12.69
C THR A 51 0.47 7.26 13.39
N LEU A 52 1.11 6.10 13.22
CA LEU A 52 0.76 4.88 13.94
C LEU A 52 1.24 4.96 15.40
N GLU A 53 2.43 5.50 15.65
CA GLU A 53 2.96 5.73 16.99
C GLU A 53 2.04 6.67 17.78
N HIS A 54 1.60 7.79 17.21
CA HIS A 54 0.62 8.67 17.87
C HIS A 54 -0.71 7.96 18.18
N PHE A 55 -1.17 7.05 17.31
CA PHE A 55 -2.34 6.24 17.60
C PHE A 55 -2.10 5.28 18.77
N ASN A 56 -0.91 4.65 18.84
CA ASN A 56 -0.55 3.77 19.95
C ASN A 56 -0.44 4.54 21.27
N GLU A 57 0.16 5.73 21.26
CA GLU A 57 0.21 6.62 22.41
C GLU A 57 -1.20 7.02 22.89
N ALA A 58 -2.07 7.41 21.96
CA ALA A 58 -3.46 7.73 22.27
C ALA A 58 -4.23 6.54 22.84
N LEU A 59 -3.96 5.32 22.36
CA LEU A 59 -4.55 4.07 22.86
C LEU A 59 -4.06 3.74 24.27
N LEU A 60 -2.75 3.87 24.54
CA LEU A 60 -2.16 3.64 25.85
C LEU A 60 -2.63 4.66 26.89
N ALA A 61 -2.99 5.87 26.47
CA ALA A 61 -3.55 6.90 27.33
C ALA A 61 -5.03 6.67 27.69
N GLN A 62 -5.73 5.72 27.03
CA GLN A 62 -7.13 5.43 27.36
C GLN A 62 -7.26 4.54 28.59
N ASP A 63 -8.19 4.89 29.47
CA ASP A 63 -8.63 3.98 30.53
C ASP A 63 -9.65 2.98 29.95
N LEU A 64 -9.13 1.83 29.53
CA LEU A 64 -9.93 0.76 28.92
C LEU A 64 -10.97 0.19 29.88
N LEU A 65 -10.68 0.19 31.19
CA LEU A 65 -11.60 -0.33 32.22
C LEU A 65 -12.76 0.63 32.42
N GLU A 66 -12.48 1.94 32.53
CA GLU A 66 -13.53 2.95 32.60
C GLU A 66 -14.37 2.99 31.32
N HIS A 67 -13.74 2.83 30.14
CA HIS A 67 -14.49 2.72 28.90
C HIS A 67 -15.48 1.53 28.93
N ALA A 68 -15.03 0.35 29.37
CA ALA A 68 -15.91 -0.82 29.53
C ALA A 68 -17.00 -0.60 30.60
N ARG A 69 -16.68 0.11 31.69
CA ARG A 69 -17.63 0.47 32.75
C ARG A 69 -18.74 1.38 32.26
N LEU A 70 -18.45 2.34 31.38
CA LEU A 70 -19.46 3.26 30.83
C LEU A 70 -20.49 2.55 29.95
N GLN A 71 -20.17 1.36 29.43
CA GLN A 71 -21.07 0.55 28.62
C GLN A 71 -22.02 -0.34 29.45
N ARG A 72 -21.91 -0.32 30.79
CA ARG A 72 -22.75 -1.15 31.65
C ARG A 72 -24.21 -0.64 31.65
N PRO A 73 -25.21 -1.55 31.66
CA PRO A 73 -26.61 -1.13 31.72
C PRO A 73 -26.99 -0.40 33.02
N ASN A 74 -26.40 -0.82 34.16
CA ASN A 74 -26.64 -0.23 35.48
C ASN A 74 -25.55 -0.70 36.48
N SER A 75 -25.67 -0.27 37.75
CA SER A 75 -24.69 -0.56 38.80
C SER A 75 -24.59 -2.03 39.23
N LYS A 76 -25.56 -2.88 38.89
CA LYS A 76 -25.54 -4.32 39.21
C LYS A 76 -24.59 -5.12 38.32
N TRP A 77 -24.21 -4.56 37.18
CA TRP A 77 -23.25 -5.15 36.26
C TRP A 77 -21.86 -4.55 36.47
N VAL A 78 -20.89 -5.42 36.73
CA VAL A 78 -19.48 -5.05 36.87
C VAL A 78 -18.66 -5.66 35.73
N VAL A 79 -17.59 -4.99 35.33
CA VAL A 79 -16.66 -5.54 34.34
C VAL A 79 -15.88 -6.67 35.00
N GLU A 80 -16.01 -7.88 34.45
CA GLU A 80 -15.32 -9.08 34.94
C GLU A 80 -13.93 -9.20 34.30
N SER A 81 -13.86 -9.07 32.98
CA SER A 81 -12.60 -9.14 32.24
C SER A 81 -12.71 -8.49 30.86
N ILE A 82 -11.62 -7.89 30.38
CA ILE A 82 -11.45 -7.49 28.99
C ILE A 82 -10.75 -8.63 28.26
N THR A 83 -11.38 -9.16 27.21
CA THR A 83 -10.95 -10.40 26.56
C THR A 83 -10.18 -10.16 25.27
N ASN A 84 -10.54 -9.10 24.54
CA ASN A 84 -9.95 -8.85 23.23
C ASN A 84 -10.06 -7.38 22.81
N VAL A 85 -9.20 -7.03 21.88
CA VAL A 85 -9.17 -5.74 21.19
C VAL A 85 -9.48 -5.99 19.72
N THR A 86 -10.47 -5.26 19.18
CA THR A 86 -10.86 -5.36 17.77
C THR A 86 -10.43 -4.10 17.05
N TYR A 87 -9.60 -4.26 16.01
CA TYR A 87 -9.15 -3.15 15.17
C TYR A 87 -10.08 -2.98 13.97
N PHE A 88 -10.60 -1.77 13.80
CA PHE A 88 -11.41 -1.37 12.66
C PHE A 88 -10.54 -0.63 11.65
N VAL A 89 -10.20 -1.30 10.56
CA VAL A 89 -9.38 -0.75 9.47
C VAL A 89 -10.29 -0.28 8.33
N TYR A 90 -10.28 1.03 8.07
CA TYR A 90 -11.02 1.64 6.97
C TYR A 90 -10.06 1.96 5.83
N LYS A 91 -10.15 1.20 4.75
CA LYS A 91 -9.42 1.52 3.53
C LYS A 91 -9.99 2.80 2.94
N ILE A 92 -9.11 3.74 2.57
CA ILE A 92 -9.53 4.97 1.88
C ILE A 92 -9.35 4.71 0.38
N PRO A 93 -10.43 4.44 -0.36
CA PRO A 93 -10.33 4.31 -1.80
C PRO A 93 -9.90 5.65 -2.40
N ASP A 94 -9.10 5.59 -3.47
CA ASP A 94 -8.68 6.76 -4.25
C ASP A 94 -8.04 7.89 -3.44
N HIS A 95 -7.31 7.57 -2.37
CA HIS A 95 -6.50 8.57 -1.69
C HIS A 95 -5.49 9.20 -2.67
N PRO A 96 -5.36 10.53 -2.71
CA PRO A 96 -4.34 11.19 -3.53
C PRO A 96 -2.93 10.67 -3.21
N ILE A 97 -2.20 10.27 -4.26
CA ILE A 97 -0.83 9.78 -4.12
C ILE A 97 0.13 10.96 -4.21
N GLY A 98 1.01 11.05 -3.23
CA GLY A 98 1.89 12.15 -2.92
C GLY A 98 2.17 12.08 -1.42
N CYS A 99 3.42 11.83 -1.04
CA CYS A 99 3.76 11.68 0.36
C CYS A 99 5.06 12.41 0.68
N VAL A 100 4.93 13.40 1.57
CA VAL A 100 5.99 14.25 2.09
C VAL A 100 6.90 13.52 3.09
N THR A 101 6.39 12.47 3.72
CA THR A 101 7.02 11.85 4.91
C THR A 101 7.16 10.34 4.78
N ILE A 102 7.36 9.81 3.57
CA ILE A 102 7.54 8.37 3.40
C ILE A 102 9.00 7.98 3.65
N ASP A 103 9.20 6.89 4.37
CA ASP A 103 10.47 6.18 4.39
C ASP A 103 10.36 4.96 3.48
N LEU A 104 11.11 4.95 2.39
CA LEU A 104 11.02 3.86 1.42
C LEU A 104 11.78 2.63 1.91
N PRO A 105 11.26 1.41 1.68
CA PRO A 105 11.99 0.20 2.04
C PRO A 105 13.36 0.09 1.35
N ASP A 106 14.33 -0.54 2.00
CA ASP A 106 15.70 -0.64 1.49
C ASP A 106 15.79 -1.32 0.12
N PHE A 107 14.95 -2.33 -0.13
CA PHE A 107 14.90 -3.03 -1.43
C PHE A 107 14.37 -2.15 -2.58
N VAL A 108 13.63 -1.08 -2.25
CA VAL A 108 13.20 -0.05 -3.22
C VAL A 108 14.34 0.93 -3.44
N LYS A 109 15.00 1.36 -2.37
CA LYS A 109 16.14 2.30 -2.42
C LYS A 109 17.36 1.73 -3.15
N SER A 110 17.63 0.43 -3.00
CA SER A 110 18.78 -0.24 -3.62
C SER A 110 18.55 -0.62 -5.10
N ASN A 111 17.31 -0.53 -5.59
CA ASN A 111 16.99 -0.90 -6.96
C ASN A 111 17.48 0.16 -7.96
N LYS A 112 18.51 -0.18 -8.73
CA LYS A 112 19.16 0.71 -9.72
C LYS A 112 18.23 1.17 -10.86
N ALA A 113 17.14 0.45 -11.11
CA ALA A 113 16.15 0.85 -12.10
C ALA A 113 15.17 1.91 -11.58
N LEU A 114 15.21 2.23 -10.28
CA LEU A 114 14.35 3.22 -9.65
C LEU A 114 15.10 4.53 -9.42
N VAL A 115 14.44 5.62 -9.77
CA VAL A 115 14.73 6.93 -9.19
C VAL A 115 13.68 7.16 -8.11
N THR A 116 14.10 6.99 -6.85
CA THR A 116 13.20 6.97 -5.69
C THR A 116 12.42 8.25 -5.49
N LEU A 117 13.01 9.40 -5.83
CA LEU A 117 12.40 10.73 -5.64
C LEU A 117 12.02 11.04 -4.18
N GLU A 118 12.76 10.49 -3.21
CA GLU A 118 12.61 10.83 -1.79
C GLU A 118 13.33 12.16 -1.46
N ARG A 119 14.47 12.40 -2.13
CA ARG A 119 15.36 13.54 -1.89
C ARG A 119 15.74 14.23 -3.19
N ASN A 120 15.93 15.54 -3.10
CA ASN A 120 16.50 16.33 -4.17
C ASN A 120 17.97 15.94 -4.35
N ARG A 121 18.34 15.51 -5.57
CA ARG A 121 19.71 15.06 -5.86
C ARG A 121 20.76 16.17 -5.77
N ASN A 122 20.36 17.44 -5.93
CA ASN A 122 21.29 18.56 -5.87
C ASN A 122 21.54 19.03 -4.43
N THR A 123 20.49 19.07 -3.60
CA THR A 123 20.59 19.61 -2.22
C THR A 123 20.70 18.51 -1.15
N GLY A 124 20.31 17.28 -1.46
CA GLY A 124 20.21 16.16 -0.50
C GLY A 124 18.98 16.23 0.42
N GLU A 125 18.21 17.31 0.36
CA GLU A 125 17.04 17.54 1.19
C GLU A 125 15.86 16.66 0.76
N ARG A 126 15.02 16.27 1.72
CA ARG A 126 13.79 15.53 1.44
C ARG A 126 12.78 16.44 0.76
N TYR A 127 12.05 15.89 -0.21
CA TYR A 127 10.92 16.60 -0.80
C TYR A 127 9.80 16.76 0.22
N GLN A 128 9.25 17.97 0.33
CA GLN A 128 8.18 18.32 1.26
C GLN A 128 6.84 18.59 0.56
N ASP A 129 6.69 18.11 -0.68
CA ASP A 129 5.50 18.32 -1.51
C ASP A 129 4.98 16.99 -2.11
N ASN A 130 3.80 17.06 -2.72
CA ASN A 130 3.11 15.89 -3.29
C ASN A 130 3.35 15.74 -4.81
N LEU A 131 4.50 16.23 -5.32
CA LEU A 131 4.74 16.34 -6.76
C LEU A 131 5.50 15.16 -7.38
N CYS A 132 5.59 14.02 -6.68
CA CYS A 132 6.40 12.88 -7.10
C CYS A 132 6.04 12.33 -8.50
N LEU A 133 4.75 12.29 -8.87
CA LEU A 133 4.34 11.88 -10.23
C LEU A 133 4.82 12.86 -11.32
N PHE A 134 4.76 14.16 -11.05
CA PHE A 134 5.27 15.18 -11.99
C PHE A 134 6.79 15.09 -12.12
N ARG A 135 7.52 14.79 -11.02
CA ARG A 135 8.96 14.50 -11.07
C ARG A 135 9.25 13.26 -11.92
N CYS A 136 8.44 12.20 -11.82
CA CYS A 136 8.55 11.04 -12.70
C CYS A 136 8.41 11.43 -14.17
N LEU A 137 7.38 12.21 -14.51
CA LEU A 137 7.16 12.70 -15.88
C LEU A 137 8.30 13.59 -16.37
N ALA A 138 8.81 14.48 -15.52
CA ALA A 138 9.92 15.36 -15.87
C ALA A 138 11.20 14.56 -16.17
N LEU A 139 11.53 13.57 -15.34
CA LEU A 139 12.67 12.68 -15.60
C LEU A 139 12.48 11.84 -16.87
N TYR A 140 11.26 11.35 -17.12
CA TYR A 140 10.93 10.64 -18.34
C TYR A 140 11.11 11.50 -19.60
N ARG A 141 10.78 12.80 -19.51
CA ARG A 141 11.03 13.78 -20.57
C ARG A 141 12.50 14.20 -20.71
N GLY A 142 13.40 13.61 -19.91
CA GLY A 142 14.85 13.84 -20.02
C GLY A 142 15.35 15.09 -19.31
N PHE A 143 14.56 15.72 -18.44
CA PHE A 143 15.02 16.88 -17.70
C PHE A 143 16.13 16.51 -16.70
N SER A 144 17.17 17.33 -16.66
CA SER A 144 18.30 17.12 -15.76
C SER A 144 17.92 17.40 -14.29
N PRO A 145 18.67 16.86 -13.31
CA PRO A 145 18.45 17.15 -11.89
C PRO A 145 18.43 18.65 -11.58
N LYS A 146 19.24 19.47 -12.28
CA LYS A 146 19.31 20.93 -12.07
C LYS A 146 18.00 21.64 -12.44
N SER A 147 17.36 21.21 -13.53
CA SER A 147 16.09 21.77 -14.02
C SER A 147 14.84 21.10 -13.43
N LEU A 148 15.01 19.97 -12.73
CA LEU A 148 13.92 19.08 -12.35
C LEU A 148 12.81 19.78 -11.56
N GLU A 149 13.18 20.60 -10.56
CA GLU A 149 12.20 21.30 -9.72
C GLU A 149 11.38 22.32 -10.50
N LYS A 150 12.04 23.10 -11.36
CA LYS A 150 11.38 24.11 -12.19
C LYS A 150 10.35 23.46 -13.12
N GLU A 151 10.74 22.39 -13.80
CA GLU A 151 9.86 21.71 -14.75
C GLU A 151 8.75 20.92 -14.06
N THR A 152 9.03 20.32 -12.91
CA THR A 152 8.01 19.66 -12.08
C THR A 152 6.91 20.64 -11.67
N LYS A 153 7.27 21.83 -11.18
CA LYS A 153 6.30 22.86 -10.79
C LYS A 153 5.47 23.34 -11.98
N LYS A 154 6.10 23.55 -13.15
CA LYS A 154 5.38 23.91 -14.38
C LYS A 154 4.35 22.85 -14.79
N LEU A 155 4.74 21.58 -14.80
CA LEU A 155 3.84 20.46 -15.10
C LEU A 155 2.68 20.40 -14.10
N CYS A 156 2.95 20.60 -12.82
CA CYS A 156 1.91 20.65 -11.79
C CYS A 156 0.94 21.82 -12.02
N THR A 157 1.44 23.01 -12.33
CA THR A 157 0.60 24.19 -12.61
C THR A 157 -0.24 23.99 -13.87
N GLU A 158 0.33 23.38 -14.91
CA GLU A 158 -0.40 23.03 -16.14
C GLU A 158 -1.57 22.07 -15.84
N TYR A 159 -1.33 21.09 -14.96
CA TYR A 159 -2.33 20.08 -14.57
C TYR A 159 -3.40 20.60 -13.61
N PHE A 160 -2.96 21.23 -12.52
CA PHE A 160 -3.81 21.60 -11.40
C PHE A 160 -4.44 23.00 -11.56
N ARG A 161 -3.81 23.86 -12.37
CA ARG A 161 -4.22 25.27 -12.58
C ARG A 161 -4.26 26.12 -11.31
N GLN A 162 -3.54 25.71 -10.26
CA GLN A 162 -3.36 26.46 -9.01
C GLN A 162 -1.90 26.35 -8.55
N ASP A 163 -1.59 26.95 -7.40
CA ASP A 163 -0.27 26.86 -6.77
C ASP A 163 0.08 25.38 -6.47
N PRO A 164 1.22 24.87 -6.97
CA PRO A 164 1.73 23.53 -6.64
C PRO A 164 1.88 23.25 -5.13
N ASN A 165 2.04 24.27 -4.30
CA ASN A 165 2.13 24.09 -2.84
C ASN A 165 0.81 23.60 -2.23
N ASN A 166 -0.32 23.89 -2.87
CA ASN A 166 -1.65 23.44 -2.45
C ASN A 166 -2.02 22.07 -3.05
N PHE A 167 -1.11 21.44 -3.79
CA PHE A 167 -1.38 20.19 -4.45
C PHE A 167 -1.38 19.01 -3.47
N SER A 168 -2.47 18.25 -3.45
CA SER A 168 -2.64 17.13 -2.53
C SER A 168 -2.22 15.77 -3.09
N GLY A 169 -1.77 15.70 -4.35
CA GLY A 169 -1.41 14.45 -5.03
C GLY A 169 -2.42 14.03 -6.09
N ILE A 170 -2.21 12.85 -6.70
CA ILE A 170 -3.08 12.31 -7.76
C ILE A 170 -3.61 10.93 -7.36
N PRO A 171 -4.92 10.75 -7.26
CA PRO A 171 -5.52 9.42 -7.10
C PRO A 171 -5.26 8.51 -8.32
N LEU A 172 -5.14 7.19 -8.12
CA LEU A 172 -4.94 6.24 -9.23
C LEU A 172 -6.03 6.34 -10.32
N LYS A 173 -7.28 6.60 -9.95
CA LYS A 173 -8.39 6.78 -10.90
C LYS A 173 -8.23 7.99 -11.82
N ASP A 174 -7.55 9.03 -11.35
CA ASP A 174 -7.37 10.28 -12.09
C ASP A 174 -6.13 10.23 -13.00
N LEU A 175 -5.34 9.13 -12.95
CA LEU A 175 -4.21 8.94 -13.87
C LEU A 175 -4.62 8.96 -15.34
N SER A 176 -5.86 8.61 -15.68
CA SER A 176 -6.34 8.72 -17.07
C SER A 176 -6.40 10.18 -17.54
N LYS A 177 -6.76 11.14 -16.66
CA LYS A 177 -6.73 12.58 -16.98
C LYS A 177 -5.29 13.07 -17.14
N PHE A 178 -4.37 12.57 -16.32
CA PHE A 178 -2.95 12.85 -16.41
C PHE A 178 -2.36 12.35 -17.74
N GLU A 179 -2.68 11.10 -18.11
CA GLU A 179 -2.31 10.52 -19.41
C GLU A 179 -2.82 11.38 -20.56
N ASP A 180 -4.11 11.78 -20.51
CA ASP A 180 -4.75 12.54 -21.57
C ASP A 180 -4.19 13.95 -21.75
N MET A 181 -3.77 14.59 -20.67
CA MET A 181 -3.18 15.92 -20.70
C MET A 181 -1.74 15.89 -21.24
N PHE A 182 -0.91 14.99 -20.72
CA PHE A 182 0.51 14.96 -21.06
C PHE A 182 0.85 14.05 -22.24
N LYS A 183 -0.17 13.44 -22.86
CA LYS A 183 -0.08 12.56 -24.03
C LYS A 183 0.94 11.42 -23.81
N VAL A 184 0.81 10.77 -22.66
CA VAL A 184 1.69 9.68 -22.21
C VAL A 184 0.86 8.61 -21.54
N ASN A 185 1.20 7.34 -21.71
CA ASN A 185 0.62 6.24 -20.95
C ASN A 185 1.31 6.15 -19.58
N VAL A 186 0.59 5.82 -18.51
CA VAL A 186 1.15 5.62 -17.17
C VAL A 186 0.87 4.19 -16.71
N VAL A 187 1.91 3.39 -16.55
CA VAL A 187 1.79 2.04 -15.97
C VAL A 187 2.36 2.06 -14.56
N VAL A 188 1.57 1.58 -13.61
CA VAL A 188 1.92 1.59 -12.19
C VAL A 188 2.20 0.17 -11.72
N TYR A 189 3.40 -0.05 -11.19
CA TYR A 189 3.80 -1.29 -10.52
C TYR A 189 3.99 -1.06 -9.02
N GLU A 190 3.89 -2.12 -8.22
CA GLU A 190 4.36 -2.17 -6.84
C GLU A 190 5.46 -3.22 -6.74
N LEU A 191 6.65 -2.83 -6.27
CA LEU A 191 7.72 -3.77 -6.02
C LEU A 191 7.49 -4.49 -4.69
N ILE A 192 7.47 -5.82 -4.71
CA ILE A 192 7.27 -6.68 -3.56
C ILE A 192 8.57 -7.46 -3.31
N LYS A 193 9.05 -7.45 -2.08
CA LYS A 193 10.16 -8.29 -1.62
C LYS A 193 9.60 -9.61 -1.07
N HIS A 194 10.25 -10.71 -1.42
CA HIS A 194 10.00 -12.02 -0.81
C HIS A 194 11.16 -12.34 0.13
N ASP A 195 10.84 -12.69 1.38
CA ASP A 195 11.84 -13.18 2.33
C ASP A 195 12.27 -14.60 1.93
N GLY A 196 13.57 -14.87 2.01
CA GLY A 196 14.27 -16.00 1.39
C GLY A 196 13.87 -17.42 1.81
N ASN A 197 12.75 -17.62 2.52
CA ASN A 197 12.20 -18.93 2.86
C ASN A 197 10.99 -19.27 1.98
N VAL A 198 11.21 -19.42 0.68
CA VAL A 198 10.25 -20.15 -0.17
C VAL A 198 10.57 -21.64 0.00
N GLY A 199 10.02 -22.23 1.05
CA GLY A 199 9.95 -23.68 1.22
C GLY A 199 9.12 -24.31 0.10
N ASP A 200 9.74 -25.23 -0.62
CA ASP A 200 9.21 -26.43 -1.30
C ASP A 200 7.76 -26.44 -1.84
N SER A 201 7.26 -25.32 -2.37
CA SER A 201 5.97 -25.25 -3.06
C SER A 201 6.10 -24.53 -4.39
N THR A 202 7.21 -24.76 -5.09
CA THR A 202 7.39 -24.33 -6.48
C THR A 202 7.02 -25.47 -7.41
N THR A 203 6.01 -25.26 -8.26
CA THR A 203 5.91 -26.02 -9.51
C THR A 203 7.18 -25.79 -10.34
N ASP A 204 7.59 -26.78 -11.13
CA ASP A 204 8.86 -26.76 -11.88
C ASP A 204 9.02 -25.54 -12.81
N GLU A 205 7.93 -24.84 -13.14
CA GLU A 205 7.95 -23.58 -13.91
C GLU A 205 8.57 -22.37 -13.16
N MET A 206 8.68 -22.40 -11.81
CA MET A 206 9.24 -21.30 -11.01
C MET A 206 10.76 -21.38 -10.78
N LYS A 207 11.42 -22.49 -11.15
CA LYS A 207 12.87 -22.66 -10.98
C LYS A 207 13.68 -21.74 -11.92
N ASP A 208 13.16 -21.45 -13.11
CA ASP A 208 13.82 -20.62 -14.13
C ASP A 208 13.63 -19.10 -13.96
N SER A 209 12.96 -18.66 -12.89
CA SER A 209 12.69 -17.23 -12.64
C SER A 209 13.26 -16.71 -11.32
N LYS A 210 13.98 -17.55 -10.57
CA LYS A 210 14.73 -17.12 -9.37
C LYS A 210 15.99 -16.42 -9.80
N VAL A 211 15.99 -15.10 -9.68
CA VAL A 211 17.24 -14.34 -9.70
C VAL A 211 17.20 -13.40 -8.51
N CYS A 212 18.04 -13.73 -7.54
CA CYS A 212 18.36 -12.88 -6.42
C CYS A 212 18.99 -11.57 -6.94
N ASP A 213 18.70 -10.47 -6.26
CA ASP A 213 19.60 -9.33 -6.31
C ASP A 213 20.96 -9.71 -5.68
N SER A 214 21.93 -8.80 -5.75
CA SER A 214 23.25 -8.98 -5.15
C SER A 214 23.23 -9.17 -3.62
N ALA A 215 22.07 -9.06 -2.97
CA ALA A 215 21.84 -9.28 -1.54
C ALA A 215 21.01 -10.55 -1.24
N GLY A 216 20.67 -11.37 -2.24
CA GLY A 216 19.91 -12.61 -2.05
C GLY A 216 18.38 -12.45 -2.03
N ALA A 217 17.84 -11.22 -2.10
CA ALA A 217 16.41 -10.98 -2.04
C ALA A 217 15.75 -11.17 -3.42
N THR A 218 14.65 -11.91 -3.46
CA THR A 218 13.85 -12.07 -4.67
C THR A 218 12.74 -11.02 -4.66
N THR A 219 12.65 -10.21 -5.72
CA THR A 219 11.58 -9.23 -5.88
C THR A 219 10.63 -9.61 -7.00
N THR A 220 9.40 -9.10 -6.94
CA THR A 220 8.39 -9.24 -8.00
C THR A 220 7.65 -7.92 -8.14
N ALA A 221 7.33 -7.52 -9.36
CA ALA A 221 6.52 -6.34 -9.63
C ALA A 221 5.06 -6.73 -9.81
N ARG A 222 4.20 -6.31 -8.90
CA ARG A 222 2.75 -6.46 -9.05
C ARG A 222 2.21 -5.31 -9.88
N LEU A 223 1.43 -5.62 -10.91
CA LEU A 223 0.73 -4.60 -11.66
C LEU A 223 -0.38 -4.00 -10.79
N VAL A 224 -0.32 -2.68 -10.58
CA VAL A 224 -1.31 -1.93 -9.79
C VAL A 224 -2.32 -1.28 -10.73
N ARG A 225 -1.83 -0.68 -11.83
CA ARG A 225 -2.66 -0.07 -12.85
C ARG A 225 -2.05 -0.27 -14.23
N ARG A 226 -2.86 -0.80 -15.14
CA ARG A 226 -2.61 -0.79 -16.58
C ARG A 226 -3.02 0.54 -17.20
N SER A 227 -2.25 1.01 -18.18
CA SER A 227 -2.72 2.07 -19.07
C SER A 227 -3.69 1.51 -20.12
N LEU A 228 -4.48 2.38 -20.74
CA LEU A 228 -5.27 2.05 -21.92
C LEU A 228 -4.43 2.12 -23.22
N GLU A 229 -3.14 2.43 -23.13
CA GLU A 229 -2.19 2.44 -24.26
C GLU A 229 -2.63 3.36 -25.42
N ARG A 230 -3.19 4.53 -25.07
CA ARG A 230 -3.70 5.52 -26.05
C ARG A 230 -2.60 6.32 -26.75
N TYR A 231 -1.41 6.37 -26.15
CA TYR A 231 -0.31 7.22 -26.60
C TYR A 231 0.90 6.37 -27.02
N GLY A 232 1.80 6.93 -27.84
CA GLY A 232 2.99 6.19 -28.33
C GLY A 232 4.09 5.99 -27.29
N ASN A 233 3.98 6.68 -26.15
CA ASN A 233 5.00 6.76 -25.11
C ASN A 233 4.44 6.29 -23.77
N THR A 234 5.22 5.52 -23.00
CA THR A 234 4.80 4.95 -21.72
C THR A 234 5.77 5.32 -20.60
N LEU A 235 5.24 6.01 -19.59
CA LEU A 235 5.86 6.28 -18.30
C LEU A 235 5.57 5.12 -17.34
N TYR A 236 6.63 4.46 -16.89
CA TYR A 236 6.57 3.43 -15.85
C TYR A 236 6.88 4.04 -14.48
N VAL A 237 6.02 3.79 -13.50
CA VAL A 237 6.21 4.24 -12.12
C VAL A 237 6.05 3.09 -11.13
N ASN A 238 6.84 3.14 -10.07
CA ASN A 238 6.69 2.27 -8.91
C ASN A 238 5.91 3.00 -7.83
N LEU A 239 4.88 2.38 -7.28
CA LEU A 239 4.14 2.82 -6.12
C LEU A 239 4.66 2.06 -4.89
N SER A 240 5.08 2.80 -3.88
CA SER A 240 5.41 2.25 -2.56
C SER A 240 4.71 3.12 -1.50
N GLY A 241 3.78 2.52 -0.75
CA GLY A 241 2.89 3.27 0.15
C GLY A 241 2.10 4.32 -0.62
N ASN A 242 2.32 5.60 -0.31
CA ASN A 242 1.67 6.74 -0.97
C ASN A 242 2.63 7.59 -1.83
N HIS A 243 3.67 6.98 -2.41
CA HIS A 243 4.70 7.68 -3.17
C HIS A 243 5.02 7.00 -4.50
N PHE A 244 5.21 7.82 -5.55
CA PHE A 244 5.68 7.36 -6.85
C PHE A 244 7.20 7.53 -6.99
N SER A 245 7.85 6.47 -7.44
CA SER A 245 9.22 6.48 -7.93
C SER A 245 9.23 6.25 -9.45
N TYR A 246 10.18 6.85 -10.14
CA TYR A 246 10.31 6.68 -11.59
C TYR A 246 11.05 5.38 -11.89
N ILE A 247 10.47 4.52 -12.74
CA ILE A 247 11.14 3.34 -13.26
C ILE A 247 11.90 3.76 -14.53
N SER A 248 13.20 4.03 -14.39
CA SER A 248 14.06 4.48 -15.49
C SER A 248 14.41 3.37 -16.47
N ASN A 249 14.37 2.11 -16.03
CA ASN A 249 14.65 0.95 -16.86
C ASN A 249 13.78 -0.25 -16.47
N ILE A 250 12.69 -0.47 -17.19
CA ILE A 250 11.75 -1.56 -16.90
C ILE A 250 12.42 -2.94 -16.95
N LYS A 251 13.42 -3.16 -17.82
CA LYS A 251 14.12 -4.46 -17.92
C LYS A 251 14.97 -4.76 -16.68
N MET A 252 15.46 -3.73 -16.00
CA MET A 252 16.27 -3.87 -14.78
C MET A 252 15.43 -3.79 -13.50
N TYR A 253 14.15 -3.42 -13.60
CA TYR A 253 13.29 -3.17 -12.44
C TYR A 253 13.02 -4.42 -11.62
N THR A 254 12.67 -5.52 -12.28
CA THR A 254 12.55 -6.86 -11.70
C THR A 254 12.55 -7.90 -12.83
N ARG A 255 12.70 -9.18 -12.48
CA ARG A 255 12.65 -10.30 -13.43
C ARG A 255 11.32 -11.07 -13.43
N SER A 256 10.38 -10.66 -12.59
CA SER A 256 9.09 -11.32 -12.46
C SER A 256 7.97 -10.32 -12.23
N TYR A 257 6.88 -10.49 -12.96
CA TYR A 257 5.75 -9.58 -13.02
C TYR A 257 4.45 -10.33 -12.70
N LEU A 258 3.71 -9.82 -11.71
CA LEU A 258 2.51 -10.45 -11.15
C LEU A 258 1.24 -9.77 -11.67
N CYS A 259 0.32 -10.56 -12.25
CA CYS A 259 -0.97 -10.06 -12.70
C CYS A 259 -1.85 -9.59 -11.55
N SER A 260 -2.47 -8.42 -11.69
CA SER A 260 -3.34 -7.84 -10.66
C SER A 260 -4.59 -8.69 -10.39
N LYS A 261 -5.06 -9.45 -11.38
CA LYS A 261 -6.33 -10.20 -11.35
C LYS A 261 -6.16 -11.66 -10.93
N CYS A 262 -5.32 -12.42 -11.66
CA CYS A 262 -5.20 -13.87 -11.46
C CYS A 262 -3.97 -14.30 -10.66
N GLN A 263 -3.08 -13.37 -10.30
CA GLN A 263 -1.83 -13.62 -9.59
C GLN A 263 -0.84 -14.55 -10.32
N LYS A 264 -1.00 -14.75 -11.64
CA LYS A 264 0.00 -15.45 -12.46
C LYS A 264 1.25 -14.58 -12.64
N LEU A 265 2.42 -15.22 -12.62
CA LEU A 265 3.72 -14.60 -12.86
C LEU A 265 4.11 -14.63 -14.35
N TRP A 266 4.84 -13.60 -14.76
CA TRP A 266 5.35 -13.38 -16.11
C TRP A 266 6.80 -12.91 -16.04
N LYS A 267 7.65 -13.37 -16.96
CA LYS A 267 9.08 -12.96 -17.02
C LYS A 267 9.27 -11.54 -17.56
N ASP A 268 8.26 -10.99 -18.23
CA ASP A 268 8.33 -9.72 -18.94
C ASP A 268 7.08 -8.87 -18.70
N SER A 269 7.30 -7.56 -18.64
CA SER A 269 6.27 -6.56 -18.43
C SER A 269 5.23 -6.53 -19.56
N ASN A 270 5.68 -6.55 -20.82
CA ASN A 270 4.76 -6.49 -21.97
C ASN A 270 3.92 -7.76 -22.07
N ALA A 271 4.51 -8.93 -21.78
CA ALA A 271 3.78 -10.18 -21.72
C ALA A 271 2.66 -10.13 -20.67
N LEU A 272 2.95 -9.58 -19.48
CA LEU A 272 1.93 -9.36 -18.46
C LEU A 272 0.84 -8.39 -18.94
N LEU A 273 1.21 -7.24 -19.50
CA LEU A 273 0.25 -6.22 -19.95
C LEU A 273 -0.72 -6.78 -21.00
N LYS A 274 -0.20 -7.58 -21.96
CA LYS A 274 -1.02 -8.27 -22.96
C LYS A 274 -1.97 -9.29 -22.34
N HIS A 275 -1.47 -10.09 -21.39
CA HIS A 275 -2.30 -11.05 -20.68
C HIS A 275 -3.45 -10.35 -19.94
N GLU A 276 -3.17 -9.25 -19.26
CA GLU A 276 -4.15 -8.60 -18.40
C GLU A 276 -5.36 -8.03 -19.16
N MET A 277 -5.20 -7.72 -20.45
CA MET A 277 -6.29 -7.30 -21.35
C MET A 277 -7.45 -8.29 -21.34
N ASN A 278 -7.13 -9.58 -21.41
CA ASN A 278 -8.10 -10.67 -21.54
C ASN A 278 -8.19 -11.53 -20.28
N CYS A 279 -7.55 -11.10 -19.19
CA CYS A 279 -7.53 -11.86 -17.95
C CYS A 279 -8.86 -11.67 -17.19
N GLU A 280 -9.56 -12.78 -16.98
CA GLU A 280 -10.84 -12.86 -16.25
C GLU A 280 -10.69 -13.03 -14.73
N GLY A 281 -9.46 -13.05 -14.20
CA GLY A 281 -9.23 -13.09 -12.74
C GLY A 281 -9.54 -14.42 -12.05
N LYS A 282 -9.66 -15.52 -12.80
CA LYS A 282 -9.71 -16.87 -12.23
C LYS A 282 -8.33 -17.18 -11.64
N GLY A 283 -8.16 -16.91 -10.34
CA GLY A 283 -6.92 -17.19 -9.60
C GLY A 283 -6.44 -18.61 -9.88
N SER A 284 -5.12 -18.80 -9.96
CA SER A 284 -4.53 -20.13 -10.08
C SER A 284 -5.14 -21.04 -9.03
N LYS A 285 -5.90 -22.06 -9.45
CA LYS A 285 -6.35 -23.13 -8.57
C LYS A 285 -5.10 -23.74 -7.95
N HIS A 286 -4.80 -23.44 -6.69
CA HIS A 286 -3.82 -24.20 -5.93
C HIS A 286 -4.34 -25.63 -5.88
N LYS A 287 -3.77 -26.52 -6.71
CA LYS A 287 -3.91 -27.96 -6.51
C LYS A 287 -3.07 -28.29 -5.30
N PHE A 288 -3.70 -28.47 -4.14
CA PHE A 288 -3.06 -29.09 -2.99
C PHE A 288 -2.67 -30.53 -3.37
N PRO A 289 -1.39 -30.92 -3.32
CA PRO A 289 -1.00 -32.32 -3.48
C PRO A 289 -1.20 -33.00 -2.12
N GLY A 290 -2.44 -33.30 -1.78
CA GLY A 290 -2.81 -33.89 -0.49
C GLY A 290 -3.98 -34.84 -0.63
N GLY A 291 -3.80 -35.89 -1.43
CA GLY A 291 -4.76 -36.99 -1.53
C GLY A 291 -4.35 -38.14 -0.60
N THR A 292 -4.69 -38.08 0.68
CA THR A 292 -4.78 -39.28 1.51
C THR A 292 -6.14 -39.93 1.25
N LYS A 293 -6.14 -41.03 0.50
CA LYS A 293 -7.30 -41.94 0.45
C LYS A 293 -7.38 -42.67 1.79
N ASN A 294 -8.31 -42.27 2.64
CA ASN A 294 -8.82 -43.18 3.67
C ASN A 294 -9.86 -44.07 3.01
N SER A 295 -9.49 -45.32 2.74
CA SER A 295 -10.43 -46.41 2.54
C SER A 295 -10.82 -46.97 3.91
N PHE A 296 -12.13 -47.04 4.13
CA PHE A 296 -12.79 -47.78 5.21
C PHE A 296 -12.41 -49.25 5.21
#